data_AF-A0A1B6M9N6-F1
#
_entry.id   AF-A0A1B6M9N6-F1
#
_cell.length_a   1.000
_cell.length_b   1.000
_cell.length_c   1.000
_cell.angle_alpha   90.00
_cell.angle_beta   90.00
_cell.angle_gamma   90.00
#
_symmetry.space_group_name_H-M   'P 1'
#
loop_
_entity.id
_entity.type
_entity.pdbx_description
1 polymer ?
#
loop_
_entity_poly.entity_id
_entity_poly.type
_entity_poly.pdbx_seq_one_letter_code
_entity_poly.pdbx_strand_id
1 'polypeptide(L)'
;MVSEQMRHTSDLYVRTSWLDAALALSQIDKGKAEGRRTALWFRARLQSRLFQLGCFLHRHAGKVLFVAILVLSSFCVGLKSAVIHSRAEQLWVEEGGRLETELRYSQSALGEVEGSTHQLVIQTPQDAEASLLHPGALLAHLDVVKAAASVTVDLFDLTWRLKDMCYTPSAPNFDIHFIDQIFENMIPCAIITPLDCFWEGSKLLGPDFPVTIPQAGKKVRWTNLHPVELMNHMKEYEPNFPYSTLEQHMKRAGISTGYQEKPCLNPKDPECPVSSPNKASGMAPDVGAELTGGCYGFAAKFMHWPEDLIVGGAKRNKTGHLQKAHALQTVIQLMGEKELFEFWSDTYKVHHVAWSQEKAALVLETWQRR
;
A
#
# COMPACT_ATOMS: atom_id res chain seq x y z
N MET A 1 0.76 -10.01 -84.53
CA MET A 1 0.82 -11.11 -83.53
C MET A 1 0.78 -10.63 -82.07
N VAL A 2 1.34 -9.47 -81.70
CA VAL A 2 1.35 -8.96 -80.31
C VAL A 2 -0.05 -8.62 -79.73
N SER A 3 -1.06 -8.33 -80.56
CA SER A 3 -2.41 -7.94 -80.13
C SER A 3 -3.31 -9.10 -79.68
N GLU A 4 -3.12 -10.33 -80.20
CA GLU A 4 -3.95 -11.48 -79.82
C GLU A 4 -3.50 -12.09 -78.49
N GLN A 5 -2.19 -12.23 -78.27
CA GLN A 5 -1.65 -12.70 -76.99
C GLN A 5 -2.03 -11.78 -75.81
N MET A 6 -2.07 -10.46 -76.00
CA MET A 6 -2.53 -9.52 -74.97
C MET A 6 -4.04 -9.63 -74.64
N ARG A 7 -4.88 -10.06 -75.58
CA ARG A 7 -6.33 -10.25 -75.32
C ARG A 7 -6.55 -11.46 -74.41
N HIS A 8 -5.81 -12.53 -74.63
CA HIS A 8 -5.90 -13.76 -73.83
C HIS A 8 -5.29 -13.63 -72.42
N THR A 9 -4.52 -12.57 -72.15
CA THR A 9 -4.03 -12.23 -70.80
C THR A 9 -4.90 -11.20 -70.06
N SER A 10 -5.93 -10.65 -70.71
CA SER A 10 -6.82 -9.68 -70.06
C SER A 10 -7.71 -10.37 -69.02
N ASP A 11 -7.91 -9.73 -67.86
CA ASP A 11 -8.78 -10.24 -66.80
C ASP A 11 -10.25 -10.39 -67.27
N LEU A 12 -10.66 -9.63 -68.29
CA LEU A 12 -11.94 -9.80 -68.99
C LEU A 12 -12.06 -11.17 -69.70
N TYR A 13 -10.95 -11.80 -70.07
CA TYR A 13 -10.95 -13.09 -70.76
C TYR A 13 -10.65 -14.25 -69.79
N VAL A 14 -9.67 -14.07 -68.90
CA VAL A 14 -9.22 -15.11 -67.96
C VAL A 14 -10.12 -15.21 -66.73
N ARG A 15 -10.68 -14.09 -66.26
CA ARG A 15 -11.46 -14.00 -65.01
C ARG A 15 -12.68 -13.07 -65.17
N THR A 16 -13.49 -13.33 -66.19
CA THR A 16 -14.74 -12.59 -66.49
C THR A 16 -15.59 -12.31 -65.24
N SER A 17 -15.86 -13.35 -64.44
CA SER A 17 -16.70 -13.25 -63.25
C SER A 17 -16.12 -12.41 -62.10
N TRP A 18 -14.82 -12.14 -62.13
CA TRP A 18 -14.13 -11.29 -61.15
C TRP A 18 -14.20 -9.81 -61.56
N LEU A 19 -13.97 -9.50 -62.84
CA LEU A 19 -13.91 -8.12 -63.32
C LEU A 19 -15.30 -7.54 -63.64
N ASP A 20 -16.15 -8.32 -64.32
CA ASP A 20 -17.52 -7.93 -64.66
C ASP A 20 -18.44 -9.16 -64.63
N ALA A 21 -19.04 -9.39 -63.47
CA ALA A 21 -19.96 -10.50 -63.29
C ALA A 21 -21.26 -10.33 -64.09
N ALA A 22 -21.63 -9.12 -64.52
CA ALA A 22 -22.78 -8.91 -65.39
C ALA A 22 -22.49 -9.38 -66.81
N LEU A 23 -21.28 -9.12 -67.32
CA LEU A 23 -20.81 -9.69 -68.57
C LEU A 23 -20.77 -11.23 -68.50
N ALA A 24 -20.24 -11.80 -67.42
CA ALA A 24 -20.21 -13.25 -67.22
C ALA A 24 -21.62 -13.87 -67.19
N LEU A 25 -22.58 -13.25 -66.50
CA LEU A 25 -23.98 -13.69 -66.49
C LEU A 25 -24.59 -13.63 -67.91
N SER A 26 -24.31 -12.58 -68.68
CA SER A 26 -24.79 -12.44 -70.05
C SER A 26 -24.22 -13.49 -71.02
N GLN A 27 -23.00 -13.98 -70.77
CA GLN A 27 -22.39 -15.06 -71.57
C GLN A 27 -23.02 -16.42 -71.25
N ILE A 28 -23.39 -16.63 -69.98
CA ILE A 28 -24.18 -17.81 -69.56
C ILE A 28 -25.57 -17.76 -70.21
N ASP A 29 -26.22 -16.59 -70.21
CA ASP A 29 -27.55 -16.42 -70.82
C ASP A 29 -27.54 -16.64 -72.34
N LYS A 30 -26.40 -16.35 -73.01
CA LYS A 30 -26.17 -16.61 -74.45
C LYS A 30 -25.74 -18.05 -74.77
N GLY A 31 -25.62 -18.92 -73.77
CA GLY A 31 -25.18 -20.31 -73.93
C GLY A 31 -23.70 -20.48 -74.28
N LYS A 32 -22.86 -19.47 -74.03
CA LYS A 32 -21.42 -19.49 -74.37
C LYS A 32 -20.53 -19.92 -73.21
N ALA A 33 -21.08 -20.05 -71.99
CA ALA A 33 -20.39 -20.46 -70.79
C ALA A 33 -21.36 -21.16 -69.83
N GLU A 34 -20.85 -21.99 -68.93
CA GLU A 34 -21.64 -22.68 -67.89
C GLU A 34 -21.22 -22.21 -66.49
N GLY A 35 -22.18 -22.15 -65.56
CA GLY A 35 -21.89 -21.74 -64.19
C GLY A 35 -23.13 -21.47 -63.33
N ARG A 36 -22.91 -21.20 -62.03
CA ARG A 36 -23.99 -20.94 -61.07
C ARG A 36 -24.53 -19.52 -61.19
N ARG A 37 -25.72 -19.39 -61.80
CA ARG A 37 -26.37 -18.10 -62.11
C ARG A 37 -26.66 -17.24 -60.87
N THR A 38 -27.13 -17.82 -59.78
CA THR A 38 -27.50 -17.07 -58.56
C THR A 38 -26.32 -16.37 -57.91
N ALA A 39 -25.16 -17.03 -57.84
CA ALA A 39 -23.95 -16.46 -57.28
C ALA A 39 -23.40 -15.30 -58.15
N LEU A 40 -23.46 -15.45 -59.48
CA LEU A 40 -23.03 -14.41 -60.42
C LEU A 40 -23.99 -13.21 -60.43
N TRP A 41 -25.29 -13.44 -60.31
CA TRP A 41 -26.29 -12.38 -60.19
C TRP A 41 -26.06 -11.54 -58.92
N PHE A 42 -25.83 -12.18 -57.77
CA PHE A 42 -25.53 -11.47 -56.52
C PHE A 42 -24.23 -10.65 -56.64
N ARG A 43 -23.18 -11.25 -57.22
CA ARG A 43 -21.91 -10.55 -57.45
C ARG A 43 -22.06 -9.36 -58.40
N ALA A 44 -22.78 -9.52 -59.50
CA ALA A 44 -23.05 -8.43 -60.45
C ALA A 44 -23.83 -7.29 -59.80
N ARG A 45 -24.78 -7.61 -58.92
CA ARG A 45 -25.53 -6.61 -58.15
C ARG A 45 -24.63 -5.84 -57.19
N LEU A 46 -23.77 -6.54 -56.45
CA LEU A 46 -22.81 -5.94 -55.52
C LEU A 46 -21.79 -5.06 -56.26
N GLN A 47 -21.21 -5.57 -57.35
CA GLN A 47 -20.27 -4.83 -58.21
C GLN A 47 -20.93 -3.58 -58.79
N SER A 48 -22.17 -3.67 -59.27
CA SER A 48 -22.92 -2.50 -59.76
C SER A 48 -23.12 -1.44 -58.67
N ARG A 49 -23.46 -1.84 -57.44
CA ARG A 49 -23.62 -0.89 -56.31
C ARG A 49 -22.29 -0.27 -55.88
N LEU A 50 -21.23 -1.04 -55.77
CA LEU A 50 -19.89 -0.54 -55.42
C LEU A 50 -19.31 0.34 -56.54
N PHE A 51 -19.58 0.03 -57.80
CA PHE A 51 -19.19 0.85 -58.94
C PHE A 51 -19.95 2.18 -58.95
N GLN A 52 -21.26 2.17 -58.67
CA GLN A 52 -22.05 3.39 -58.47
C GLN A 52 -21.49 4.25 -57.32
N LEU A 53 -21.13 3.62 -56.20
CA LEU A 53 -20.49 4.29 -55.07
C LEU A 53 -19.11 4.87 -55.48
N GLY A 54 -18.29 4.11 -56.19
CA GLY A 54 -16.99 4.55 -56.70
C GLY A 54 -17.10 5.73 -57.65
N CYS A 55 -18.06 5.72 -58.59
CA CYS A 55 -18.34 6.86 -59.46
C CYS A 55 -18.80 8.09 -58.67
N PHE A 56 -19.62 7.90 -57.63
CA PHE A 56 -20.04 8.99 -56.73
C PHE A 56 -18.85 9.58 -55.97
N LEU A 57 -17.98 8.74 -55.40
CA LEU A 57 -16.74 9.17 -54.74
C LEU A 57 -15.80 9.88 -55.72
N HIS A 58 -15.62 9.38 -56.94
CA HIS A 58 -14.76 10.00 -57.93
C HIS A 58 -15.28 11.39 -58.33
N ARG A 59 -16.59 11.53 -58.55
CA ARG A 59 -17.25 12.81 -58.87
C ARG A 59 -17.19 13.84 -57.73
N HIS A 60 -17.18 13.38 -56.48
CA HIS A 60 -17.23 14.23 -55.28
C HIS A 60 -16.02 14.05 -54.35
N ALA A 61 -14.85 13.67 -54.89
CA ALA A 61 -13.70 13.22 -54.10
C ALA A 61 -13.29 14.20 -52.99
N GLY A 62 -13.17 15.49 -53.32
CA GLY A 62 -12.81 16.52 -52.33
C GLY A 62 -13.88 16.74 -51.25
N LYS A 63 -15.17 16.73 -51.62
CA LYS A 63 -16.27 16.92 -50.66
C LYS A 63 -16.37 15.74 -49.70
N VAL A 64 -16.29 14.52 -50.22
CA VAL A 64 -16.35 13.29 -49.41
C VAL A 64 -15.14 13.22 -48.47
N LEU A 65 -13.93 13.51 -48.96
CA LEU A 65 -12.72 13.51 -48.14
C LEU A 65 -12.79 14.57 -47.03
N PHE A 66 -13.20 15.79 -47.37
CA PHE A 66 -13.33 16.87 -46.39
C PHE A 66 -14.32 16.52 -45.28
N VAL A 67 -15.51 16.02 -45.63
CA VAL A 67 -16.53 15.60 -44.65
C VAL A 67 -16.01 14.43 -43.80
N ALA A 68 -15.34 13.44 -44.40
CA ALA A 68 -14.78 12.31 -43.67
C ALA A 68 -13.72 12.74 -42.66
N ILE A 69 -12.79 13.63 -43.05
CA ILE A 69 -11.79 14.19 -42.15
C ILE A 69 -12.45 15.00 -41.03
N LEU A 70 -13.49 15.79 -41.33
CA LEU A 70 -14.22 16.56 -40.33
C LEU A 70 -14.89 15.64 -39.30
N VAL A 71 -15.56 14.59 -39.75
CA VAL A 71 -16.19 13.59 -38.87
C VAL A 71 -15.15 12.88 -38.02
N LEU A 72 -14.05 12.39 -38.61
CA LEU A 72 -12.98 11.74 -37.85
C LEU A 72 -12.33 12.68 -36.83
N SER A 73 -12.10 13.94 -37.21
CA SER A 73 -11.55 14.97 -36.32
C SER A 73 -12.51 15.25 -35.15
N SER A 74 -13.82 15.24 -35.40
CA SER A 74 -14.82 15.39 -34.35
C SER A 74 -14.79 14.24 -33.33
N PHE A 75 -14.53 13.00 -33.78
CA PHE A 75 -14.34 11.86 -32.87
C PHE A 75 -13.05 11.96 -32.07
N CYS A 76 -11.97 12.50 -32.65
CA CYS A 76 -10.73 12.76 -31.91
C CYS A 76 -10.92 13.76 -30.75
N VAL A 77 -11.88 14.68 -30.82
CA VAL A 77 -12.20 15.57 -29.69
C VAL A 77 -12.70 14.78 -28.48
N GLY A 78 -13.41 13.67 -28.70
CA GLY A 78 -13.87 12.78 -27.62
C GLY A 78 -12.74 12.09 -26.85
N LEU A 79 -11.52 12.04 -27.38
CA LEU A 79 -10.37 11.50 -26.64
C LEU A 79 -9.95 12.39 -25.47
N LYS A 80 -10.35 13.67 -25.45
CA LYS A 80 -10.07 14.56 -24.30
C LYS A 80 -10.77 14.13 -23.02
N SER A 81 -11.89 13.41 -23.12
CA SER A 81 -12.61 12.86 -21.96
C SER A 81 -12.17 11.44 -21.60
N ALA A 82 -11.05 10.94 -22.16
CA ALA A 82 -10.52 9.65 -21.77
C ALA A 82 -9.99 9.71 -20.33
N VAL A 83 -10.61 8.93 -19.45
CA VAL A 83 -10.19 8.77 -18.05
C VAL A 83 -9.24 7.58 -17.99
N ILE A 84 -8.05 7.79 -17.44
CA ILE A 84 -7.09 6.71 -17.18
C ILE A 84 -7.35 6.20 -15.77
N HIS A 85 -7.70 4.93 -15.64
CA HIS A 85 -7.78 4.25 -14.35
C HIS A 85 -6.39 3.73 -13.97
N SER A 86 -5.81 4.24 -12.89
CA SER A 86 -4.50 3.83 -12.36
C SER A 86 -4.60 2.92 -11.14
N ARG A 87 -5.79 2.77 -10.56
CA ARG A 87 -6.02 2.01 -9.33
C ARG A 87 -6.01 0.51 -9.61
N ALA A 88 -5.14 -0.22 -8.91
CA ALA A 88 -4.95 -1.65 -9.15
C ALA A 88 -6.24 -2.45 -8.88
N GLU A 89 -6.97 -2.13 -7.82
CA GLU A 89 -8.22 -2.80 -7.48
C GLU A 89 -9.29 -2.64 -8.58
N GLN A 90 -9.33 -1.49 -9.26
CA GLN A 90 -10.26 -1.27 -10.38
C GLN A 90 -9.88 -2.07 -11.63
N LEU A 91 -8.60 -2.36 -11.81
CA LEU A 91 -8.08 -3.08 -12.97
C LEU A 91 -8.17 -4.61 -12.81
N TRP A 92 -8.10 -5.10 -11.59
CA TRP A 92 -8.02 -6.53 -11.29
C TRP A 92 -9.36 -7.16 -10.85
N VAL A 93 -10.32 -6.36 -10.38
CA VAL A 93 -11.63 -6.86 -9.94
C VAL A 93 -12.55 -7.03 -11.14
N GLU A 94 -13.21 -8.19 -11.22
CA GLU A 94 -14.20 -8.48 -12.26
C GLU A 94 -15.46 -7.61 -12.11
N GLU A 95 -15.84 -6.91 -13.17
CA GLU A 95 -17.08 -6.12 -13.23
C GLU A 95 -18.33 -7.02 -13.16
N GLY A 96 -19.28 -6.67 -12.30
CA GLY A 96 -20.49 -7.45 -12.04
C GLY A 96 -20.27 -8.67 -11.14
N GLY A 97 -19.04 -8.87 -10.65
CA GLY A 97 -18.70 -9.97 -9.74
C GLY A 97 -19.23 -9.76 -8.31
N ARG A 98 -19.22 -10.85 -7.54
CA ARG A 98 -19.54 -10.81 -6.10
C ARG A 98 -18.60 -9.89 -5.33
N LEU A 99 -17.30 -9.92 -5.66
CA LEU A 99 -16.28 -9.11 -5.00
C LEU A 99 -16.52 -7.61 -5.18
N GLU A 100 -16.94 -7.16 -6.36
CA GLU A 100 -17.29 -5.75 -6.59
C GLU A 100 -18.46 -5.32 -5.70
N THR A 101 -19.47 -6.19 -5.54
CA THR A 101 -20.63 -5.90 -4.67
C THR A 101 -20.22 -5.79 -3.20
N GLU A 102 -19.34 -6.68 -2.74
CA GLU A 102 -18.80 -6.66 -1.37
C GLU A 102 -17.92 -5.41 -1.14
N LEU A 103 -17.06 -5.06 -2.10
CA LEU A 103 -16.26 -3.84 -2.03
C LEU A 103 -17.12 -2.58 -2.01
N ARG A 104 -18.16 -2.50 -2.86
CA ARG A 104 -19.11 -1.38 -2.87
C ARG A 104 -19.87 -1.28 -1.55
N TYR A 105 -20.28 -2.42 -0.97
CA TYR A 105 -20.91 -2.43 0.35
C TYR A 105 -19.97 -1.90 1.42
N SER A 106 -18.74 -2.43 1.52
CA SER A 106 -17.75 -1.97 2.49
C SER A 106 -17.43 -0.48 2.29
N GLN A 107 -17.33 -0.01 1.06
CA GLN A 107 -17.10 1.41 0.76
C GLN A 107 -18.28 2.29 1.20
N SER A 108 -19.52 1.82 1.03
CA SER A 108 -20.70 2.57 1.48
C SER A 108 -20.90 2.56 3.00
N ALA A 109 -20.51 1.47 3.67
CA ALA A 109 -20.69 1.30 5.10
C ALA A 109 -19.57 1.92 5.94
N LEU A 110 -18.32 1.79 5.48
CA LEU A 110 -17.12 2.24 6.20
C LEU A 110 -16.48 3.49 5.56
N GLY A 111 -16.92 3.91 4.36
CA GLY A 111 -16.24 4.90 3.53
C GLY A 111 -15.11 4.30 2.70
N GLU A 112 -14.26 5.11 2.06
CA GLU A 112 -13.10 4.60 1.33
C GLU A 112 -12.23 3.69 2.23
N VAL A 113 -12.21 2.40 1.86
CA VAL A 113 -11.65 1.29 2.65
C VAL A 113 -10.14 1.16 2.43
N GLU A 114 -9.45 2.27 2.15
CA GLU A 114 -8.00 2.26 2.32
C GLU A 114 -7.72 2.29 3.82
N GLY A 115 -7.93 1.11 4.43
CA GLY A 115 -7.45 0.79 5.76
C GLY A 115 -5.96 1.08 5.81
N SER A 116 -5.50 1.44 7.00
CA SER A 116 -4.12 1.77 7.34
C SER A 116 -3.08 1.24 6.34
N THR A 117 -2.30 2.13 5.73
CA THR A 117 -1.27 1.74 4.78
C THR A 117 -0.07 1.13 5.51
N HIS A 118 0.46 0.02 4.99
CA HIS A 118 1.57 -0.70 5.62
C HIS A 118 2.87 -0.44 4.87
N GLN A 119 3.83 0.20 5.54
CA GLN A 119 5.18 0.37 5.02
C GLN A 119 6.09 -0.74 5.54
N LEU A 120 6.68 -1.50 4.63
CA LEU A 120 7.43 -2.72 4.94
C LEU A 120 8.93 -2.48 4.83
N VAL A 121 9.67 -2.83 5.88
CA VAL A 121 11.14 -2.88 5.89
C VAL A 121 11.57 -4.33 6.07
N ILE A 122 12.17 -4.91 5.03
CA ILE A 122 12.63 -6.30 5.04
C ILE A 122 14.15 -6.33 4.94
N GLN A 123 14.80 -6.90 5.95
CA GLN A 123 16.23 -7.18 5.92
C GLN A 123 16.44 -8.62 5.44
N THR A 124 17.34 -8.80 4.48
CA THR A 124 17.80 -10.12 4.01
C THR A 124 19.33 -10.17 4.04
N PRO A 125 19.93 -11.34 4.29
CA PRO A 125 21.37 -11.50 4.18
C PRO A 125 21.80 -11.46 2.72
N GLN A 126 23.02 -10.99 2.46
CA GLN A 126 23.62 -11.03 1.13
C GLN A 126 23.91 -12.49 0.69
N ASP A 127 24.34 -13.33 1.64
CA ASP A 127 24.57 -14.75 1.42
C ASP A 127 23.30 -15.56 1.70
N ALA A 128 22.90 -16.40 0.75
CA ALA A 128 21.65 -17.16 0.82
C ALA A 128 21.61 -18.19 1.98
N GLU A 129 22.75 -18.61 2.52
CA GLU A 129 22.83 -19.60 3.61
C GLU A 129 23.06 -18.97 5.00
N ALA A 130 23.28 -17.65 5.06
CA ALA A 130 23.50 -16.93 6.30
C ALA A 130 22.19 -16.75 7.08
N SER A 131 22.26 -16.83 8.40
CA SER A 131 21.11 -16.65 9.30
C SER A 131 21.15 -15.25 9.90
N LEU A 132 20.00 -14.59 9.99
CA LEU A 132 19.85 -13.29 10.66
C LEU A 132 19.55 -13.40 12.17
N LEU A 133 19.55 -14.60 12.74
CA LEU A 133 19.26 -14.84 14.17
C LEU A 133 20.47 -14.58 15.08
N HIS A 134 21.05 -13.38 14.98
CA HIS A 134 22.12 -12.96 15.86
C HIS A 134 21.98 -11.46 16.20
N PRO A 135 22.48 -11.00 17.36
CA PRO A 135 22.24 -9.62 17.81
C PRO A 135 22.71 -8.56 16.81
N GLY A 136 23.83 -8.79 16.13
CA GLY A 136 24.34 -7.85 15.13
C GLY A 136 23.38 -7.58 13.95
N ALA A 137 22.63 -8.59 13.50
CA ALA A 137 21.65 -8.40 12.43
C ALA A 137 20.47 -7.55 12.91
N LEU A 138 19.97 -7.82 14.11
CA LEU A 138 18.85 -7.07 14.70
C LEU A 138 19.24 -5.63 15.05
N LEU A 139 20.48 -5.39 15.51
CA LEU A 139 21.00 -4.03 15.72
C LEU A 139 21.12 -3.26 14.39
N ALA A 140 21.56 -3.92 13.31
CA ALA A 140 21.54 -3.30 11.98
C ALA A 140 20.11 -3.00 11.51
N HIS A 141 19.16 -3.91 11.76
CA HIS A 141 17.74 -3.68 11.50
C HIS A 141 17.20 -2.46 12.26
N LEU A 142 17.55 -2.36 13.54
CA LEU A 142 17.18 -1.24 14.40
C LEU A 142 17.66 0.09 13.84
N ASP A 143 18.91 0.17 13.39
CA ASP A 143 19.49 1.41 12.85
C ASP A 143 18.74 1.86 11.59
N VAL A 144 18.40 0.93 10.69
CA VAL A 144 17.62 1.22 9.48
C VAL A 144 16.20 1.65 9.82
N VAL A 145 15.50 0.92 10.70
CA VAL A 145 14.13 1.25 11.11
C VAL A 145 14.09 2.59 11.85
N LYS A 146 15.10 2.89 12.67
CA LYS A 146 15.23 4.17 13.37
C LYS A 146 15.45 5.33 12.40
N ALA A 147 16.29 5.13 11.38
CA ALA A 147 16.49 6.12 10.32
C ALA A 147 15.18 6.38 9.57
N ALA A 148 14.45 5.32 9.19
CA ALA A 148 13.14 5.43 8.55
C ALA A 148 12.10 6.13 9.44
N ALA A 149 12.05 5.81 10.73
CA ALA A 149 11.13 6.44 11.67
C ALA A 149 11.44 7.93 11.93
N SER A 150 12.69 8.36 11.72
CA SER A 150 13.14 9.75 11.90
C SER A 150 12.91 10.65 10.68
N VAL A 151 12.34 10.12 9.59
CA VAL A 151 12.05 10.90 8.38
C VAL A 151 11.02 11.98 8.68
N THR A 152 11.35 13.21 8.29
CA THR A 152 10.48 14.37 8.38
C THR A 152 10.24 14.98 7.00
N VAL A 153 9.04 15.51 6.78
CA VAL A 153 8.65 16.18 5.54
C VAL A 153 8.03 17.52 5.88
N ASP A 154 8.52 18.56 5.24
CA ASP A 154 7.97 19.91 5.38
C ASP A 154 7.04 20.21 4.19
N LEU A 155 5.74 20.33 4.46
CA LEU A 155 4.71 20.62 3.47
C LEU A 155 3.64 21.52 4.08
N PHE A 156 3.21 22.53 3.32
CA PHE A 156 2.20 23.51 3.74
C PHE A 156 2.61 24.27 5.03
N ASP A 157 3.88 24.66 5.13
CA ASP A 157 4.46 25.33 6.30
C ASP A 157 4.36 24.52 7.60
N LEU A 158 4.17 23.21 7.48
CA LEU A 158 4.10 22.25 8.58
C LEU A 158 5.16 21.16 8.42
N THR A 159 5.82 20.81 9.53
CA THR A 159 6.67 19.63 9.61
C THR A 159 5.84 18.41 10.01
N TRP A 160 5.88 17.39 9.17
CA TRP A 160 5.23 16.11 9.35
C TRP A 160 6.26 15.06 9.74
N ARG A 161 6.06 14.42 10.88
CA ARG A 161 6.87 13.30 11.39
C ARG A 161 6.06 12.01 11.33
N LEU A 162 6.71 10.86 11.48
CA LEU A 162 6.01 9.57 11.56
C LEU A 162 4.86 9.58 12.57
N LYS A 163 5.06 10.19 13.75
CA LYS A 163 4.05 10.31 14.79
C LYS A 163 2.75 11.01 14.33
N ASP A 164 2.86 11.88 13.33
CA ASP A 164 1.71 12.65 12.84
C ASP A 164 0.85 11.89 11.84
N MET A 165 1.32 10.74 11.37
CA MET A 165 0.72 9.97 10.27
C MET A 165 0.61 8.47 10.56
N CYS A 166 1.26 7.98 11.61
CA CYS A 166 1.16 6.60 12.03
C CYS A 166 -0.18 6.30 12.68
N TYR A 167 -0.60 5.04 12.63
CA TYR A 167 -1.73 4.58 13.41
C TYR A 167 -1.36 4.55 14.90
N THR A 168 -2.07 5.34 15.71
CA THR A 168 -1.92 5.36 17.17
C THR A 168 -3.13 4.72 17.85
N PRO A 169 -2.93 3.81 18.83
CA PRO A 169 -4.03 3.30 19.64
C PRO A 169 -4.77 4.42 20.36
N SER A 170 -6.09 4.25 20.56
CA SER A 170 -6.89 5.23 21.29
C SER A 170 -6.49 5.32 22.76
N ALA A 171 -6.27 6.55 23.23
CA ALA A 171 -6.03 6.85 24.63
C ALA A 171 -7.35 6.88 25.41
N PRO A 172 -7.36 6.48 26.70
CA PRO A 172 -8.46 6.84 27.59
C PRO A 172 -8.48 8.36 27.80
N ASN A 173 -9.67 8.97 27.69
CA ASN A 173 -9.87 10.37 28.05
C ASN A 173 -10.19 10.45 29.56
N PHE A 174 -9.42 11.27 30.29
CA PHE A 174 -9.62 11.50 31.72
C PHE A 174 -10.23 12.88 32.04
N ASP A 175 -10.56 13.68 31.03
CA ASP A 175 -11.04 15.07 31.14
C ASP A 175 -10.06 15.97 31.93
N ILE A 176 -8.77 15.61 31.93
CA ILE A 176 -7.69 16.34 32.59
C ILE A 176 -6.64 16.64 31.52
N HIS A 177 -6.74 17.83 30.93
CA HIS A 177 -5.97 18.24 29.75
C HIS A 177 -4.45 18.01 29.87
N PHE A 178 -3.88 18.20 31.07
CA PHE A 178 -2.45 17.96 31.31
C PHE A 178 -2.08 16.46 31.20
N ILE A 179 -2.94 15.58 31.71
CA ILE A 179 -2.75 14.13 31.66
C ILE A 179 -3.00 13.61 30.24
N ASP A 180 -4.03 14.12 29.57
CA ASP A 180 -4.33 13.74 28.19
C ASP A 180 -3.15 14.08 27.27
N GLN A 181 -2.53 15.25 27.45
CA GLN A 181 -1.30 15.64 26.74
C GLN A 181 -0.10 14.71 27.04
N ILE A 182 0.01 14.16 28.26
CA ILE A 182 1.03 13.15 28.56
C ILE A 182 0.76 11.88 27.75
N PHE A 183 -0.47 11.39 27.73
CA PHE A 183 -0.84 10.18 26.99
C PHE A 183 -0.65 10.36 25.48
N GLU A 184 -1.10 11.47 24.90
CA GLU A 184 -0.85 11.81 23.50
C GLU A 184 0.65 11.84 23.18
N ASN A 185 1.48 12.29 24.12
CA ASN A 185 2.93 12.31 23.93
C ASN A 185 3.60 10.95 24.07
N MET A 186 3.10 10.11 24.97
CA MET A 186 3.69 8.82 25.32
C MET A 186 3.18 7.65 24.48
N ILE A 187 1.93 7.67 24.00
CA ILE A 187 1.39 6.59 23.19
C ILE A 187 2.15 6.54 21.86
N PRO A 188 2.85 5.43 21.58
CA PRO A 188 3.68 5.34 20.40
C PRO A 188 2.87 4.87 19.19
N CYS A 189 3.47 5.01 18.02
CA CYS A 189 2.98 4.41 16.78
C CYS A 189 2.91 2.88 16.90
N ALA A 190 1.91 2.27 16.27
CA ALA A 190 1.87 0.83 16.09
C ALA A 190 2.94 0.40 15.06
N ILE A 191 4.04 -0.16 15.55
CA ILE A 191 5.12 -0.73 14.75
C ILE A 191 5.19 -2.22 15.05
N ILE A 192 5.01 -3.04 14.03
CA ILE A 192 5.14 -4.50 14.13
C ILE A 192 6.59 -4.83 13.84
N THR A 193 7.34 -5.34 14.81
CA THR A 193 8.78 -5.57 14.64
C THR A 193 9.31 -6.74 15.47
N PRO A 194 10.29 -7.51 14.98
CA PRO A 194 10.99 -8.52 15.80
C PRO A 194 11.77 -7.89 16.96
N LEU A 195 12.03 -6.57 16.90
CA LEU A 195 12.71 -5.83 17.96
C LEU A 195 11.84 -5.70 19.22
N ASP A 196 10.53 -5.95 19.13
CA ASP A 196 9.65 -5.94 20.29
C ASP A 196 9.95 -7.05 21.30
N CYS A 197 10.63 -8.13 20.90
CA CYS A 197 11.10 -9.13 21.86
C CYS A 197 12.25 -8.60 22.76
N PHE A 198 12.91 -7.52 22.35
CA PHE A 198 14.12 -7.00 22.99
C PHE A 198 13.90 -5.60 23.56
N TRP A 199 14.76 -5.18 24.49
CA TRP A 199 14.71 -3.83 25.03
C TRP A 199 14.90 -2.75 23.95
N GLU A 200 15.72 -3.00 22.93
CA GLU A 200 15.97 -2.07 21.83
C GLU A 200 14.72 -1.66 21.04
N GLY A 201 13.64 -2.46 21.05
CA GLY A 201 12.34 -2.07 20.49
C GLY A 201 11.83 -0.75 21.08
N SER A 202 12.12 -0.49 22.36
CA SER A 202 11.76 0.78 23.01
C SER A 202 12.42 2.02 22.40
N LYS A 203 13.55 1.87 21.69
CA LYS A 203 14.25 2.97 21.02
C LYS A 203 13.54 3.42 19.74
N LEU A 204 12.67 2.57 19.18
CA LEU A 204 11.81 2.91 18.06
C LEU A 204 10.57 3.69 18.51
N LEU A 205 10.18 3.54 19.77
CA LEU A 205 9.02 4.18 20.34
C LEU A 205 9.42 5.57 20.84
N GLY A 206 8.94 6.61 20.15
CA GLY A 206 9.03 8.00 20.61
C GLY A 206 8.44 8.15 22.03
N PRO A 207 8.75 9.23 22.76
CA PRO A 207 8.83 10.56 22.17
C PRO A 207 10.25 11.06 21.92
N ASP A 208 10.41 11.83 20.84
CA ASP A 208 11.66 12.54 20.48
C ASP A 208 12.19 13.34 21.69
N PHE A 209 11.25 14.01 22.38
CA PHE A 209 11.50 14.80 23.57
C PHE A 209 10.97 14.07 24.80
N PRO A 210 11.80 13.92 25.85
CA PRO A 210 11.37 13.22 27.06
C PRO A 210 10.23 13.98 27.73
N VAL A 211 9.17 13.26 28.11
CA VAL A 211 8.05 13.84 28.85
C VAL A 211 8.50 14.06 30.28
N THR A 212 8.32 15.29 30.76
CA THR A 212 8.63 15.65 32.15
C THR A 212 7.34 15.56 32.94
N ILE A 213 7.28 14.61 33.87
CA ILE A 213 6.13 14.50 34.77
C ILE A 213 6.35 15.49 35.92
N PRO A 214 5.42 16.44 36.13
CA PRO A 214 5.49 17.43 37.20
C PRO A 214 5.73 16.72 38.54
N GLN A 215 6.59 17.31 39.37
CA GLN A 215 6.92 16.84 40.73
C GLN A 215 7.70 15.51 40.82
N ALA A 216 7.65 14.62 39.81
CA ALA A 216 8.48 13.42 39.73
C ALA A 216 9.91 13.69 39.21
N GLY A 217 10.13 14.81 38.49
CA GLY A 217 11.45 15.28 38.06
C GLY A 217 12.19 14.38 37.05
N LYS A 218 11.62 13.23 36.68
CA LYS A 218 12.21 12.27 35.74
C LYS A 218 11.78 12.57 34.31
N LYS A 219 12.77 12.58 33.41
CA LYS A 219 12.59 12.61 31.96
C LYS A 219 12.22 11.20 31.48
N VAL A 220 10.97 11.01 31.10
CA VAL A 220 10.43 9.68 30.76
C VAL A 220 10.44 9.46 29.25
N ARG A 221 10.91 8.28 28.84
CA ARG A 221 10.90 7.71 27.48
C ARG A 221 10.62 6.22 27.58
N TRP A 222 10.23 5.55 26.49
CA TRP A 222 10.03 4.09 26.54
C TRP A 222 11.28 3.31 26.94
N THR A 223 12.47 3.86 26.67
CA THR A 223 13.75 3.25 27.06
C THR A 223 13.95 3.14 28.57
N ASN A 224 13.33 4.02 29.37
CA ASN A 224 13.44 4.05 30.84
C ASN A 224 12.08 4.01 31.56
N LEU A 225 10.98 3.81 30.84
CA LEU A 225 9.64 3.76 31.39
C LEU A 225 9.32 2.37 31.92
N HIS A 226 9.07 2.29 33.22
CA HIS A 226 8.40 1.17 33.86
C HIS A 226 6.96 1.58 34.22
N PRO A 227 5.93 1.19 33.45
CA PRO A 227 4.56 1.71 33.60
C PRO A 227 3.96 1.51 35.00
N VAL A 228 4.12 0.31 35.58
CA VAL A 228 3.58 0.00 36.93
C VAL A 228 4.28 0.81 38.04
N GLU A 229 5.61 0.90 38.02
CA GLU A 229 6.36 1.72 38.98
C GLU A 229 6.03 3.20 38.83
N LEU A 230 5.89 3.70 37.59
CA LEU A 230 5.53 5.08 37.35
C LEU A 230 4.13 5.38 37.91
N MET A 231 3.16 4.51 37.65
CA MET A 231 1.81 4.65 38.19
C MET A 231 1.81 4.67 39.73
N ASN A 232 2.59 3.79 40.37
CA ASN A 232 2.70 3.76 41.83
C ASN A 232 3.33 5.04 42.38
N HIS A 233 4.37 5.55 41.72
CA HIS A 233 4.96 6.83 42.07
C HIS A 233 3.94 7.95 41.90
N MET A 234 3.18 8.00 40.80
CA MET A 234 2.15 9.02 40.58
C MET A 234 1.04 9.00 41.64
N LYS A 235 0.62 7.81 42.11
CA LYS A 235 -0.36 7.65 43.20
C LYS A 235 0.04 8.43 44.47
N GLU A 236 1.33 8.61 44.72
CA GLU A 236 1.84 9.35 45.88
C GLU A 236 1.71 10.87 45.73
N TYR A 237 1.81 11.41 44.51
CA TYR A 237 1.84 12.87 44.27
C TYR A 237 0.48 13.44 43.87
N GLU A 238 -0.32 12.70 43.10
CA GLU A 238 -1.61 13.18 42.60
C GLU A 238 -2.72 12.20 43.00
N PRO A 239 -3.21 12.23 44.26
CA PRO A 239 -4.18 11.25 44.76
C PRO A 239 -5.58 11.41 44.14
N ASN A 240 -5.87 12.56 43.53
CA ASN A 240 -7.17 12.86 42.94
C ASN A 240 -7.38 12.24 41.54
N PHE A 241 -6.34 11.65 40.96
CA PHE A 241 -6.43 11.02 39.65
C PHE A 241 -7.13 9.65 39.73
N PRO A 242 -8.01 9.27 38.78
CA PRO A 242 -8.73 7.99 38.77
C PRO A 242 -7.81 6.79 38.40
N TYR A 243 -6.89 6.42 39.29
CA TYR A 243 -5.95 5.32 39.06
C TYR A 243 -6.61 3.96 38.89
N SER A 244 -7.79 3.73 39.48
CA SER A 244 -8.52 2.47 39.32
C SER A 244 -8.86 2.22 37.85
N THR A 245 -9.32 3.25 37.14
CA THR A 245 -9.61 3.21 35.70
C THR A 245 -8.33 2.96 34.92
N LEU A 246 -7.25 3.69 35.20
CA LEU A 246 -5.96 3.51 34.53
C LEU A 246 -5.39 2.10 34.73
N GLU A 247 -5.44 1.57 35.94
CA GLU A 247 -4.96 0.22 36.28
C GLU A 247 -5.78 -0.85 35.56
N GLN A 248 -7.10 -0.68 35.46
CA GLN A 248 -7.97 -1.55 34.67
C GLN A 248 -7.62 -1.49 33.18
N HIS A 249 -7.36 -0.30 32.62
CA HIS A 249 -6.93 -0.14 31.23
C HIS A 249 -5.59 -0.84 30.97
N MET A 250 -4.59 -0.63 31.83
CA MET A 250 -3.29 -1.28 31.74
C MET A 250 -3.42 -2.81 31.83
N LYS A 251 -4.21 -3.33 32.77
CA LYS A 251 -4.45 -4.77 32.94
C LYS A 251 -5.20 -5.39 31.76
N ARG A 252 -6.14 -4.65 31.15
CA ARG A 252 -6.87 -5.08 29.95
C ARG A 252 -5.95 -5.10 28.73
N ALA A 253 -5.05 -4.13 28.61
CA ALA A 253 -4.04 -4.05 27.56
C ALA A 253 -2.86 -5.02 27.75
N GLY A 254 -2.67 -5.54 28.97
CA GLY A 254 -1.50 -6.36 29.29
C GLY A 254 -0.21 -5.52 29.39
N ILE A 255 -0.34 -4.25 29.77
CA ILE A 255 0.80 -3.37 30.04
C ILE A 255 1.31 -3.68 31.46
N SER A 256 2.54 -4.17 31.54
CA SER A 256 3.23 -4.49 32.79
C SER A 256 4.51 -3.64 32.94
N THR A 257 5.66 -4.22 32.65
CA THR A 257 7.00 -3.64 32.82
C THR A 257 7.50 -2.95 31.54
N GLY A 258 6.69 -2.95 30.48
CA GLY A 258 7.02 -2.35 29.20
C GLY A 258 8.17 -3.08 28.52
N TYR A 259 9.32 -2.40 28.39
CA TYR A 259 10.54 -2.98 27.82
C TYR A 259 11.64 -3.21 28.87
N GLN A 260 11.41 -2.87 30.15
CA GLN A 260 12.46 -2.85 31.18
C GLN A 260 12.95 -4.23 31.60
N GLU A 261 12.13 -5.27 31.47
CA GLU A 261 12.51 -6.66 31.80
C GLU A 261 12.87 -7.49 30.57
N LYS A 262 12.86 -6.89 29.37
CA LYS A 262 13.22 -7.59 28.13
C LYS A 262 14.75 -7.75 28.04
N PRO A 263 15.25 -8.81 27.40
CA PRO A 263 16.67 -8.96 27.16
C PRO A 263 17.19 -7.84 26.25
N CYS A 264 18.39 -7.35 26.53
CA CYS A 264 19.08 -6.38 25.66
C CYS A 264 19.86 -7.13 24.58
N LEU A 265 19.76 -6.72 23.32
CA LEU A 265 20.63 -7.21 22.25
C LEU A 265 22.10 -6.84 22.53
N ASN A 266 22.33 -5.65 23.09
CA ASN A 266 23.64 -5.22 23.56
C ASN A 266 23.66 -4.97 25.08
N PRO A 267 24.06 -5.96 25.90
CA PRO A 267 24.17 -5.80 27.36
C PRO A 267 25.14 -4.69 27.81
N LYS A 268 26.14 -4.38 26.97
CA LYS A 268 27.15 -3.36 27.25
C LYS A 268 26.66 -1.94 27.02
N ASP A 269 25.47 -1.77 26.43
CA ASP A 269 24.83 -0.48 26.26
C ASP A 269 24.62 0.18 27.64
N PRO A 270 25.09 1.41 27.89
CA PRO A 270 24.89 2.09 29.16
C PRO A 270 23.41 2.35 29.50
N GLU A 271 22.54 2.48 28.50
CA GLU A 271 21.10 2.69 28.68
C GLU A 271 20.32 1.40 28.93
N CYS A 272 20.90 0.22 28.67
CA CYS A 272 20.24 -1.06 28.94
C CYS A 272 19.97 -1.20 30.45
N PRO A 273 18.71 -1.47 30.86
CA PRO A 273 18.27 -1.36 32.25
C PRO A 273 18.83 -2.50 33.11
N VAL A 274 18.93 -2.22 34.41
CA VAL A 274 19.45 -3.19 35.40
C VAL A 274 18.51 -4.36 35.65
N SER A 275 17.22 -4.18 35.35
CA SER A 275 16.19 -5.22 35.42
C SER A 275 16.24 -6.22 34.27
N SER A 276 16.97 -5.94 33.18
CA SER A 276 17.11 -6.88 32.07
C SER A 276 17.88 -8.15 32.49
N PRO A 277 17.42 -9.34 32.10
CA PRO A 277 17.96 -10.62 32.58
C PRO A 277 19.44 -10.84 32.22
N ASN A 278 19.90 -10.23 31.13
CA ASN A 278 21.26 -10.39 30.63
C ASN A 278 22.19 -9.19 30.91
N LYS A 279 21.73 -8.17 31.65
CA LYS A 279 22.56 -7.01 32.00
C LYS A 279 23.73 -7.40 32.90
N ALA A 280 23.46 -8.16 33.96
CA ALA A 280 24.47 -8.56 34.93
C ALA A 280 25.45 -9.61 34.38
N SER A 281 24.97 -10.51 33.50
CA SER A 281 25.81 -11.55 32.88
C SER A 281 26.68 -11.01 31.75
N GLY A 282 26.26 -9.93 31.09
CA GLY A 282 26.95 -9.37 29.92
C GLY A 282 26.92 -10.28 28.70
N MET A 283 26.12 -11.35 28.72
CA MET A 283 26.00 -12.34 27.65
C MET A 283 24.94 -11.92 26.62
N ALA A 284 25.25 -12.17 25.35
CA ALA A 284 24.29 -11.97 24.27
C ALA A 284 23.07 -12.92 24.44
N PRO A 285 21.85 -12.45 24.16
CA PRO A 285 20.65 -13.29 24.25
C PRO A 285 20.63 -14.32 23.10
N ASP A 286 19.95 -15.44 23.32
CA ASP A 286 19.62 -16.39 22.25
C ASP A 286 18.45 -15.82 21.45
N VAL A 287 18.77 -15.16 20.32
CA VAL A 287 17.78 -14.52 19.45
C VAL A 287 16.76 -15.53 18.91
N GLY A 288 17.17 -16.77 18.65
CA GLY A 288 16.25 -17.81 18.15
C GLY A 288 15.22 -18.19 19.21
N ALA A 289 15.65 -18.32 20.47
CA ALA A 289 14.76 -18.62 21.58
C ALA A 289 13.75 -17.48 21.82
N GLU A 290 14.21 -16.23 21.85
CA GLU A 290 13.35 -15.06 22.12
C GLU A 290 12.32 -14.81 21.03
N LEU A 291 12.65 -15.07 19.76
CA LEU A 291 11.72 -14.90 18.63
C LEU A 291 10.75 -16.09 18.45
N THR A 292 11.01 -17.22 19.11
CA THR A 292 10.18 -18.43 18.97
C THR A 292 8.78 -18.18 19.53
N GLY A 293 7.75 -18.32 18.70
CA GLY A 293 6.36 -18.06 19.11
C GLY A 293 5.90 -16.60 18.98
N GLY A 294 6.76 -15.73 18.44
CA GLY A 294 6.45 -14.33 18.14
C GLY A 294 6.87 -13.36 19.24
N CYS A 295 6.62 -12.08 18.99
CA CYS A 295 7.00 -10.99 19.90
C CYS A 295 5.80 -10.31 20.53
N TYR A 296 5.99 -9.82 21.75
CA TYR A 296 5.00 -9.05 22.47
C TYR A 296 5.49 -7.61 22.63
N GLY A 297 4.73 -6.63 22.14
CA GLY A 297 4.97 -5.21 22.37
C GLY A 297 4.73 -4.80 23.83
N PHE A 298 4.61 -3.48 24.09
CA PHE A 298 4.34 -2.99 25.46
C PHE A 298 2.94 -3.36 25.98
N ALA A 299 1.97 -3.59 25.07
CA ALA A 299 0.62 -4.00 25.38
C ALA A 299 0.40 -5.47 24.97
N ALA A 300 0.94 -6.40 25.75
CA ALA A 300 1.10 -7.81 25.36
C ALA A 300 -0.21 -8.55 24.98
N LYS A 301 -1.39 -8.06 25.39
CA LYS A 301 -2.67 -8.67 25.01
C LYS A 301 -3.19 -8.24 23.64
N PHE A 302 -2.72 -7.11 23.11
CA PHE A 302 -3.16 -6.56 21.83
C PHE A 302 -2.03 -6.54 20.79
N MET A 303 -0.80 -6.35 21.24
CA MET A 303 0.41 -6.27 20.41
C MET A 303 1.18 -7.58 20.50
N HIS A 304 0.54 -8.67 20.11
CA HIS A 304 1.23 -9.96 19.89
C HIS A 304 1.44 -10.14 18.39
N TRP A 305 2.69 -10.18 17.99
CA TRP A 305 3.12 -10.31 16.61
C TRP A 305 3.55 -11.75 16.35
N PRO A 306 2.78 -12.53 15.56
CA PRO A 306 3.14 -13.90 15.24
C PRO A 306 4.51 -13.97 14.55
N GLU A 307 5.26 -15.04 14.82
CA GLU A 307 6.59 -15.27 14.24
C GLU A 307 6.60 -15.12 12.71
N ASP A 308 5.61 -15.68 12.02
CA ASP A 308 5.52 -15.66 10.56
C ASP A 308 5.33 -14.23 9.97
N LEU A 309 4.93 -13.25 10.77
CA LEU A 309 4.77 -11.85 10.35
C LEU A 309 6.07 -11.05 10.46
N ILE A 310 6.99 -11.47 11.33
CA ILE A 310 8.22 -10.74 11.68
C ILE A 310 9.49 -11.45 11.23
N VAL A 311 9.43 -12.76 10.97
CA VAL A 311 10.54 -13.61 10.55
C VAL A 311 10.18 -14.38 9.29
N GLY A 312 11.00 -14.24 8.24
CA GLY A 312 10.88 -14.96 6.98
C GLY A 312 11.94 -16.06 6.81
N GLY A 313 11.57 -17.14 6.11
CA GLY A 313 12.49 -18.24 5.81
C GLY A 313 12.98 -18.99 7.06
N ALA A 314 12.13 -19.10 8.07
CA ALA A 314 12.39 -19.79 9.32
C ALA A 314 12.65 -21.29 9.13
N LYS A 315 13.72 -21.82 9.74
CA LYS A 315 13.94 -23.27 9.93
C LYS A 315 13.89 -23.59 11.42
N ARG A 316 13.00 -24.50 11.80
CA ARG A 316 12.72 -24.90 13.18
C ARG A 316 13.27 -26.29 13.47
N ASN A 317 13.64 -26.54 14.73
CA ASN A 317 13.99 -27.88 15.18
C ASN A 317 12.72 -28.71 15.51
N LYS A 318 12.89 -29.96 15.95
CA LYS A 318 11.76 -30.84 16.34
C LYS A 318 10.96 -30.33 17.55
N THR A 319 11.53 -29.46 18.37
CA THR A 319 10.88 -28.88 19.56
C THR A 319 10.18 -27.55 19.25
N GLY A 320 10.22 -27.09 17.99
CA GLY A 320 9.65 -25.80 17.58
C GLY A 320 10.58 -24.59 17.75
N HIS A 321 11.80 -24.78 18.26
CA HIS A 321 12.78 -23.71 18.43
C HIS A 321 13.31 -23.24 17.09
N LEU A 322 13.38 -21.92 16.91
CA LEU A 322 13.89 -21.29 15.71
C LEU A 322 15.42 -21.43 15.63
N GLN A 323 15.95 -22.06 14.57
CA GLN A 323 17.39 -22.28 14.40
C GLN A 323 18.01 -21.39 13.32
N LYS A 324 17.26 -21.09 12.25
CA LYS A 324 17.70 -20.18 11.18
C LYS A 324 16.55 -19.32 10.70
N ALA A 325 16.87 -18.11 10.26
CA ALA A 325 15.95 -17.21 9.56
C ALA A 325 16.68 -16.48 8.44
N HIS A 326 15.99 -16.25 7.32
CA HIS A 326 16.55 -15.62 6.12
C HIS A 326 16.03 -14.19 5.91
N ALA A 327 14.96 -13.79 6.59
CA ALA A 327 14.48 -12.43 6.51
C ALA A 327 13.94 -11.95 7.87
N LEU A 328 14.11 -10.67 8.14
CA LEU A 328 13.45 -9.98 9.25
C LEU A 328 12.55 -8.89 8.65
N GLN A 329 11.32 -8.78 9.16
CA GLN A 329 10.34 -7.83 8.65
C GLN A 329 9.87 -6.91 9.77
N THR A 330 9.91 -5.60 9.53
CA THR A 330 9.21 -4.60 10.32
C THR A 330 8.11 -3.96 9.47
N VAL A 331 6.93 -3.77 10.05
CA VAL A 331 5.80 -3.07 9.43
C VAL A 331 5.52 -1.80 10.21
N ILE A 332 5.58 -0.66 9.52
CA ILE A 332 5.15 0.63 10.05
C ILE A 332 3.73 0.88 9.54
N GLN A 333 2.77 0.95 10.46
CA GLN A 333 1.37 1.19 10.11
C GLN A 333 1.10 2.69 10.07
N LEU A 334 0.74 3.19 8.88
CA LEU A 334 0.31 4.55 8.64
C LEU A 334 -1.21 4.61 8.54
N MET A 335 -1.79 5.76 8.88
CA MET A 335 -3.19 6.05 8.60
C MET A 335 -3.43 6.08 7.08
N GLY A 336 -4.65 5.74 6.67
CA GLY A 336 -5.09 5.97 5.28
C GLY A 336 -5.28 7.46 4.97
N GLU A 337 -5.42 7.83 3.70
CA GLU A 337 -5.58 9.24 3.28
C GLU A 337 -6.78 9.91 3.95
N LYS A 338 -7.91 9.20 3.98
CA LYS A 338 -9.14 9.65 4.63
C LYS A 338 -9.01 9.72 6.15
N GLU A 339 -8.43 8.70 6.77
CA GLU A 339 -8.22 8.65 8.22
C GLU A 339 -7.29 9.77 8.68
N LEU A 340 -6.21 10.03 7.95
CA LEU A 340 -5.31 11.15 8.21
C LEU A 340 -6.03 12.50 8.05
N PHE A 341 -6.90 12.62 7.05
CA PHE A 341 -7.70 13.82 6.86
C PHE A 341 -8.64 14.07 8.06
N GLU A 342 -9.41 13.07 8.46
CA GLU A 342 -10.35 13.14 9.59
C GLU A 342 -9.64 13.33 10.93
N PHE A 343 -8.46 12.71 11.12
CA PHE A 343 -7.68 12.85 12.35
C PHE A 343 -7.25 14.29 12.62
N TRP A 344 -6.86 15.03 11.57
CA TRP A 344 -6.38 16.40 11.72
C TRP A 344 -7.45 17.48 11.48
N SER A 345 -8.63 17.16 10.91
CA SER A 345 -9.60 18.17 10.43
C SER A 345 -10.03 19.20 11.48
N ASP A 346 -10.17 18.79 12.74
CA ASP A 346 -10.64 19.65 13.83
C ASP A 346 -9.52 20.14 14.76
N THR A 347 -8.26 20.06 14.29
CA THR A 347 -7.10 20.42 15.10
C THR A 347 -6.49 21.77 14.71
N TYR A 348 -5.84 22.42 15.68
CA TYR A 348 -5.13 23.69 15.41
C TYR A 348 -3.98 23.54 14.41
N LYS A 349 -3.40 22.33 14.30
CA LYS A 349 -2.24 22.06 13.43
C LYS A 349 -2.50 22.44 11.98
N VAL A 350 -3.66 22.08 11.44
CA VAL A 350 -4.01 22.31 10.02
C VAL A 350 -4.96 23.49 9.82
N HIS A 351 -5.32 24.23 10.87
CA HIS A 351 -6.33 25.30 10.79
C HIS A 351 -5.98 26.43 9.80
N HIS A 352 -4.70 26.70 9.57
CA HIS A 352 -4.24 27.71 8.58
C HIS A 352 -4.15 27.15 7.15
N VAL A 353 -4.28 25.84 6.99
CA VAL A 353 -4.26 25.15 5.70
C VAL A 353 -5.72 24.86 5.31
N ALA A 354 -6.08 25.11 4.05
CA ALA A 354 -7.32 24.54 3.49
C ALA A 354 -7.18 23.02 3.38
N TRP A 355 -7.33 22.30 4.49
CA TRP A 355 -7.06 20.88 4.63
C TRP A 355 -8.08 20.07 3.84
N SER A 356 -7.59 19.11 3.06
CA SER A 356 -8.40 18.25 2.20
C SER A 356 -7.77 16.86 2.13
N GLN A 357 -8.55 15.86 1.73
CA GLN A 357 -8.05 14.51 1.54
C GLN A 357 -6.91 14.45 0.51
N GLU A 358 -6.96 15.25 -0.56
CA GLU A 358 -5.88 15.35 -1.55
C GLU A 358 -4.56 15.84 -0.93
N LYS A 359 -4.62 16.78 0.03
CA LYS A 359 -3.41 17.24 0.75
C LYS A 359 -2.89 16.19 1.71
N ALA A 360 -3.78 15.44 2.36
CA ALA A 360 -3.41 14.30 3.21
C ALA A 360 -2.69 13.22 2.39
N ALA A 361 -3.22 12.87 1.23
CA ALA A 361 -2.61 11.97 0.26
C ALA A 361 -1.21 12.44 -0.16
N LEU A 362 -1.07 13.73 -0.52
CA LEU A 362 0.22 14.30 -0.91
C LEU A 362 1.26 14.24 0.22
N VAL A 363 0.85 14.48 1.47
CA VAL A 363 1.73 14.36 2.64
C VAL A 363 2.22 12.92 2.80
N LEU A 364 1.32 11.94 2.73
CA LEU A 364 1.66 10.51 2.82
C LEU A 364 2.59 10.09 1.67
N GLU A 365 2.27 10.43 0.42
CA GLU A 365 3.08 10.09 -0.75
C GLU A 365 4.48 10.70 -0.66
N THR A 366 4.57 11.96 -0.23
CA THR A 366 5.86 12.65 -0.10
C THR A 366 6.71 12.04 1.02
N TRP A 367 6.10 11.62 2.13
CA TRP A 367 6.80 10.94 3.22
C TRP A 367 7.27 9.54 2.81
N GLN A 368 6.43 8.75 2.13
CA GLN A 368 6.78 7.41 1.67
C GLN A 368 7.91 7.40 0.64
N ARG A 369 8.06 8.47 -0.16
CA ARG A 369 9.13 8.61 -1.16
C ARG A 369 10.49 8.97 -0.57
N ARG A 370 10.52 9.52 0.64
CA ARG A 370 11.72 10.04 1.29
C ARG A 370 12.35 8.97 2.18
#